data_AF-A0A246FIB5-F1
#
_entry.id   AF-A0A246FIB5-F1
#
_cell.length_a   1.000
_cell.length_b   1.000
_cell.length_c   1.000
_cell.angle_alpha   90.00
_cell.angle_beta   90.00
_cell.angle_gamma   90.00
#
_symmetry.space_group_name_H-M   'P 1'
#
loop_
_entity.id
_entity.type
_entity.pdbx_description
1 polymer ?
#
loop_
_entity_poly.entity_id
_entity_poly.type
_entity_poly.pdbx_seq_one_letter_code
_entity_poly.pdbx_strand_id
1 'polypeptide(L)'
;MEVATDLLAPVAQHLARRYQPALFVLSQADEDCPAAADLLTFCLKILRAGSYPLLVVSTTVPAEHPPATTAPPLPLPQPKPQPTLHLT
;
A
#
# COMPACT_ATOMS: atom_id res chain seq x y z
N MET A 1 -1.51 -4.48 -17.15
CA MET A 1 -1.79 -5.00 -15.79
C MET A 1 -2.23 -6.44 -15.97
N GLU A 2 -1.46 -7.41 -15.45
CA GLU A 2 -1.84 -8.83 -15.48
C GLU A 2 -2.50 -9.18 -14.13
N VAL A 3 -3.63 -9.88 -14.18
CA VAL A 3 -4.37 -10.36 -13.00
C VAL A 3 -4.54 -11.87 -13.16
N ALA A 4 -4.09 -12.64 -12.17
CA ALA A 4 -4.30 -14.08 -12.10
C ALA A 4 -5.21 -14.38 -10.90
N THR A 5 -6.36 -15.01 -11.16
CA THR A 5 -7.34 -15.38 -10.12
C THR A 5 -6.98 -16.68 -9.41
N ASP A 6 -6.08 -17.47 -9.99
CA ASP A 6 -5.60 -18.73 -9.41
C ASP A 6 -4.07 -18.75 -9.51
N LEU A 7 -3.44 -17.97 -8.63
CA LEU A 7 -2.00 -17.77 -8.66
C LEU A 7 -1.27 -19.00 -8.11
N LEU A 8 -1.07 -19.99 -8.99
CA LEU A 8 -0.25 -21.14 -8.66
C LEU A 8 1.22 -20.73 -8.44
N ALA A 9 1.90 -21.44 -7.56
CA ALA A 9 3.32 -21.23 -7.25
C ALA A 9 4.24 -21.07 -8.47
N PRO A 10 4.13 -21.90 -9.52
CA PRO A 10 4.99 -21.76 -10.71
C PRO A 10 4.70 -20.47 -11.49
N VAL A 11 3.43 -20.04 -11.51
CA VAL A 11 3.00 -18.79 -12.16
C VAL A 11 3.57 -17.60 -11.41
N ALA A 12 3.46 -17.57 -10.07
CA ALA A 12 4.05 -16.53 -9.25
C ALA A 12 5.56 -16.40 -9.47
N GLN A 13 6.27 -17.53 -9.53
CA GLN A 13 7.72 -17.54 -9.78
C GLN A 13 8.09 -17.06 -11.19
N HIS A 14 7.30 -17.46 -12.20
CA HIS A 14 7.49 -16.99 -13.57
C HIS A 14 7.32 -15.47 -13.67
N LEU A 15 6.25 -14.93 -13.07
CA LEU A 15 5.97 -13.50 -13.04
C LEU A 15 7.08 -12.73 -12.31
N ALA A 16 7.55 -13.24 -11.15
CA ALA A 16 8.65 -12.64 -10.40
C ALA A 16 9.92 -12.49 -11.24
N ARG A 17 10.30 -13.55 -11.97
CA ARG A 17 11.47 -13.55 -12.85
C ARG A 17 11.31 -12.63 -14.05
N ARG A 18 10.13 -12.61 -14.66
CA ARG A 18 9.83 -11.83 -15.87
C ARG A 18 9.82 -10.33 -15.57
N TYR A 19 9.22 -9.93 -14.46
CA TYR A 19 8.98 -8.53 -14.15
C TYR A 19 9.97 -7.91 -13.17
N GLN A 20 10.76 -8.74 -12.46
CA GLN A 20 11.74 -8.28 -11.45
C GLN A 20 11.21 -7.14 -10.58
N PRO A 21 10.04 -7.33 -9.93
CA PRO A 21 9.39 -6.24 -9.22
C PRO A 21 10.26 -5.78 -8.05
N ALA A 22 10.27 -4.46 -7.83
CA ALA A 22 10.99 -3.86 -6.71
C ALA A 22 10.34 -4.18 -5.34
N LEU A 23 9.08 -4.62 -5.32
CA LEU A 23 8.35 -4.97 -4.10
C LEU A 23 7.20 -5.94 -4.42
N PHE A 24 7.06 -6.99 -3.60
CA PHE A 24 5.85 -7.83 -3.55
C PHE A 24 4.97 -7.41 -2.38
N VAL A 25 3.67 -7.37 -2.61
CA VAL A 25 2.66 -7.06 -1.58
C VAL A 25 1.75 -8.28 -1.42
N LEU A 26 1.59 -8.74 -0.19
CA LEU A 26 0.72 -9.87 0.18
C LEU A 26 -0.24 -9.40 1.27
N SER A 27 -1.53 -9.74 1.17
CA SER A 27 -2.45 -9.58 2.30
C SER A 27 -2.26 -10.74 3.29
N GLN A 28 -2.59 -10.50 4.55
CA GLN A 28 -2.73 -11.60 5.50
C GLN A 28 -3.82 -12.57 5.05
N ALA A 29 -3.65 -13.82 5.42
CA ALA A 29 -4.63 -14.85 5.16
C ALA A 29 -5.86 -14.61 6.04
N ASP A 30 -7.02 -14.95 5.50
CA ASP A 30 -8.24 -14.99 6.28
C ASP A 30 -8.13 -16.07 7.37
N GLU A 31 -8.43 -15.72 8.62
CA GLU A 31 -8.27 -16.63 9.77
C GLU A 31 -9.22 -17.82 9.69
N ASP A 32 -10.37 -17.64 9.02
CA ASP A 32 -11.36 -18.70 8.79
C ASP A 32 -10.95 -19.69 7.68
N CYS A 33 -9.84 -19.45 6.97
CA CYS A 33 -9.38 -20.29 5.87
C CYS A 33 -7.94 -20.80 6.08
N PRO A 34 -7.75 -21.99 6.70
CA PRO A 34 -6.43 -22.56 6.96
C PRO A 34 -5.59 -22.73 5.69
N ALA A 35 -6.22 -23.10 4.57
CA ALA A 35 -5.56 -23.25 3.28
C ALA A 35 -4.96 -21.93 2.76
N ALA A 36 -5.57 -20.78 3.08
CA ALA A 36 -5.02 -19.47 2.74
C ALA A 36 -3.76 -19.15 3.56
N ALA A 37 -3.71 -19.56 4.83
CA ALA A 37 -2.54 -19.39 5.69
C ALA A 37 -1.35 -20.24 5.21
N ASP A 38 -1.61 -21.48 4.78
CA ASP A 38 -0.60 -22.36 4.20
C ASP A 38 -0.05 -21.79 2.88
N LEU A 39 -0.95 -21.32 2.00
CA LEU A 39 -0.56 -20.66 0.75
C LEU A 39 0.28 -19.40 1.00
N LEU A 40 -0.13 -18.55 1.95
CA LEU A 40 0.62 -17.35 2.33
C LEU A 40 2.02 -17.72 2.84
N THR A 41 2.11 -18.72 3.73
CA THR A 41 3.38 -19.22 4.27
C THR A 41 4.28 -19.73 3.15
N PHE A 42 3.72 -20.45 2.19
CA PHE A 42 4.43 -20.96 1.03
C PHE A 42 4.96 -19.83 0.12
N CYS A 43 4.11 -18.83 -0.19
CA CYS A 43 4.50 -17.65 -0.96
C CYS A 43 5.62 -16.86 -0.28
N LEU A 44 5.53 -16.64 1.04
CA LEU A 44 6.57 -15.98 1.83
C LEU A 44 7.90 -16.73 1.75
N LYS A 45 7.89 -18.06 1.83
CA LYS A 45 9.11 -18.88 1.70
C LYS A 45 9.78 -18.70 0.35
N ILE A 46 9.04 -18.78 -0.75
CA ILE A 46 9.62 -18.62 -2.10
C ILE A 46 10.19 -17.22 -2.30
N LEU A 47 9.43 -16.19 -1.92
CA LEU A 47 9.83 -14.82 -2.17
C LEU A 47 11.02 -14.41 -1.30
N ARG A 48 11.07 -14.88 -0.04
CA ARG A 48 12.25 -14.71 0.82
C ARG A 48 13.47 -15.47 0.31
N ALA A 49 13.29 -16.70 -0.18
CA ALA A 49 14.39 -17.47 -0.77
C ALA A 49 14.98 -16.79 -2.02
N GLY A 50 14.16 -16.06 -2.77
CA GLY A 50 14.60 -15.22 -3.88
C GLY A 50 15.14 -13.84 -3.47
N SER A 51 15.25 -13.55 -2.17
CA SER A 51 15.66 -12.24 -1.62
C SER A 51 14.84 -11.06 -2.15
N TYR A 52 13.57 -11.31 -2.51
CA TYR A 52 12.69 -10.25 -3.00
C TYR A 52 12.19 -9.38 -1.84
N PRO A 53 12.10 -8.05 -2.00
CA PRO A 53 11.46 -7.19 -1.02
C PRO A 53 9.97 -7.52 -0.89
N LEU A 54 9.48 -7.59 0.35
CA LEU A 54 8.14 -8.05 0.68
C LEU A 54 7.47 -7.14 1.72
N LEU A 55 6.19 -6.82 1.47
CA LEU A 55 5.28 -6.18 2.42
C LEU A 55 4.08 -7.09 2.67
N VAL A 56 3.82 -7.41 3.94
CA VAL A 56 2.59 -8.12 4.35
C VAL A 56 1.63 -7.10 4.96
N VAL A 57 0.41 -7.04 4.43
CA VAL A 57 -0.63 -6.09 4.83
C VAL A 57 -1.68 -6.82 5.66
N SER A 58 -1.84 -6.41 6.91
CA SER A 58 -2.91 -6.89 7.78
C SER A 58 -4.27 -6.43 7.27
N THR A 59 -5.26 -7.31 7.32
CA THR A 59 -6.67 -7.03 7.01
C THR A 59 -7.41 -6.34 8.15
N THR A 60 -6.69 -5.77 9.13
CA THR A 60 -7.31 -5.03 10.22
C THR A 60 -8.16 -3.88 9.66
N VAL A 61 -9.35 -3.73 10.24
CA VAL A 61 -10.35 -2.66 10.02
C VAL A 61 -9.69 -1.37 9.53
N PRO A 62 -10.26 -0.69 8.51
CA PRO A 62 -9.72 0.56 7.98
C PRO A 62 -9.28 1.45 9.13
N ALA A 63 -8.00 1.85 9.13
CA ALA A 63 -7.53 2.81 10.10
C ALA A 63 -8.45 4.04 9.98
N GLU A 64 -9.27 4.30 11.01
CA GLU A 64 -10.17 5.44 11.06
C GLU A 64 -9.41 6.77 10.94
N HIS A 65 -8.08 6.72 11.07
CA HIS A 65 -7.20 7.85 10.94
C HIS A 65 -6.51 7.83 9.57
N PRO A 66 -6.86 8.77 8.65
CA PRO A 66 -6.00 9.02 7.51
C PRO A 66 -4.60 9.39 7.99
N PRO A 67 -3.54 9.12 7.20
CA PRO A 67 -2.20 9.54 7.55
C PRO A 67 -2.22 11.05 7.83
N ALA A 68 -1.93 11.43 9.08
CA ALA A 68 -1.86 12.82 9.47
C ALA A 68 -0.64 13.42 8.76
N THR A 69 -0.87 14.08 7.62
CA THR A 69 0.12 14.95 6.99
C THR A 69 0.46 16.03 8.01
N THR A 70 1.54 15.83 8.76
CA THR A 70 2.07 16.83 9.70
C THR A 70 2.78 17.93 8.92
N ALA A 71 2.14 18.47 7.88
CA ALA A 71 2.51 19.76 7.34
C ALA A 71 1.85 20.81 8.25
N PRO A 72 2.59 21.80 8.75
CA PRO A 72 1.97 22.91 9.48
C PRO A 72 0.92 23.57 8.56
N PRO A 73 -0.24 23.98 9.10
CA PRO A 73 -1.27 24.62 8.29
C PRO A 73 -0.67 25.85 7.61
N LEU A 74 -0.83 25.94 6.29
CA LEU A 74 -0.43 27.12 5.53
C LEU A 74 -1.18 28.34 6.10
N PRO A 75 -0.50 29.48 6.35
CA PRO A 75 -1.19 30.68 6.81
C PRO A 75 -2.26 31.09 5.80
N LEU A 76 -3.46 31.37 6.32
CA LEU A 76 -4.58 31.87 5.51
C LEU A 76 -4.14 33.14 4.75
N PRO A 77 -4.52 33.30 3.47
CA PRO A 77 -4.23 34.51 2.73
C PRO A 77 -4.86 35.71 3.46
N GLN A 78 -4.02 36.64 3.89
CA GLN A 78 -4.47 37.87 4.55
C GLN A 78 -5.31 38.68 3.56
N PRO A 79 -6.46 39.24 3.98
CA PRO A 79 -7.22 40.15 3.13
C PRO A 79 -6.35 41.37 2.79
N LYS A 80 -6.20 41.64 1.49
CA LYS A 80 -5.45 42.80 0.99
C LYS A 80 -6.12 44.08 1.52
N PRO A 81 -5.37 45.04 2.10
CA PRO A 81 -5.97 46.28 2.59
C PRO A 81 -6.65 47.01 1.43
N GLN A 82 -7.96 47.28 1.58
CA GLN A 82 -8.69 48.15 0.67
C GLN A 82 -8.26 49.60 0.90
N PRO A 83 -8.08 50.40 -0.17
CA PRO A 83 -7.78 51.82 -0.01
C PRO A 83 -9.01 52.54 0.53
N THR A 84 -8.89 53.09 1.74
CA THR A 84 -9.89 53.99 2.32
C THR A 84 -9.86 55.30 1.55
N LEU A 85 -10.91 55.57 0.75
CA LEU A 85 -11.12 56.89 0.17
C LEU A 85 -11.55 57.85 1.28
N HIS A 86 -10.62 58.67 1.77
CA HIS A 86 -10.96 59.83 2.57
C HIS A 86 -11.60 60.88 1.65
N LEU A 87 -12.89 61.14 1.84
CA LEU A 87 -13.55 62.31 1.29
C LEU A 87 -13.25 63.48 2.23
N THR A 88 -12.60 64.52 1.71
CA THR A 88 -12.37 65.82 2.38
C THR A 88 -13.19 66.87 1.67
#